data_AF-I1BJC5-F1
#
_entry.id   AF-I1BJC5-F1
#
_cell.length_a   1.000
_cell.length_b   1.000
_cell.length_c   1.000
_cell.angle_alpha   90.00
_cell.angle_beta   90.00
_cell.angle_gamma   90.00
#
_symmetry.space_group_name_H-M   'P 1'
#
loop_
_entity.id
_entity.type
_entity.pdbx_description
1 polymer ?
#
loop_
_entity_poly.entity_id
_entity_poly.type
_entity_poly.pdbx_seq_one_letter_code
_entity_poly.pdbx_strand_id
1 'polypeptide(L)'
;MFPHRTVSVDSIYKHVRLSFSKIELLDQNATGQLNQTELGEWAMKKFNLDQPLAQQTISNIPKNAETLYSNINVVNNGKSLTATHYPQLDEVVKFVADMSNNNLPVNRNSIIRYVRPIA
;
A
#
# COMPACT_ATOMS: atom_id res chain seq x y z
N MET A 1 9.38 -4.85 -25.29
CA MET A 1 9.60 -3.47 -24.79
C MET A 1 8.47 -3.17 -23.83
N PHE A 2 8.68 -3.37 -22.52
CA PHE A 2 7.66 -3.12 -21.52
C PHE A 2 7.66 -1.62 -21.16
N PRO A 3 6.50 -0.93 -21.17
CA PRO A 3 6.48 0.49 -20.86
C PRO A 3 6.82 0.68 -19.38
N HIS A 4 7.84 1.50 -19.11
CA HIS A 4 8.15 1.95 -17.75
C HIS A 4 7.01 2.86 -17.27
N ARG A 5 6.12 2.31 -16.43
CA ARG A 5 5.13 3.09 -15.71
C ARG A 5 5.84 3.78 -14.55
N THR A 6 6.14 5.07 -14.70
CA THR A 6 6.66 5.89 -13.60
C THR A 6 5.58 5.99 -12.52
N VAL A 7 5.84 5.42 -11.34
CA VAL A 7 5.00 5.61 -10.16
C VAL A 7 5.24 7.06 -9.70
N SER A 8 4.28 7.95 -9.98
CA SER A 8 4.38 9.35 -9.55
C SER A 8 4.41 9.42 -8.03
N VAL A 9 5.24 10.32 -7.47
CA VAL A 9 5.28 10.63 -6.03
C VAL A 9 3.90 11.03 -5.52
N ASP A 10 3.09 11.67 -6.37
CA ASP A 10 1.68 12.00 -6.09
C ASP A 10 0.82 10.76 -5.85
N SER A 11 1.12 9.65 -6.56
CA SER A 11 0.42 8.37 -6.38
C SER A 11 0.71 7.79 -5.00
N ILE A 12 1.95 7.86 -4.55
CA ILE A 12 2.37 7.38 -3.22
C ILE A 12 1.71 8.23 -2.14
N TYR A 13 1.78 9.56 -2.25
CA TYR A 13 1.16 10.48 -1.28
C TYR A 13 -0.37 10.31 -1.21
N LYS A 14 -1.03 10.11 -2.35
CA LYS A 14 -2.48 9.86 -2.43
C LYS A 14 -2.86 8.53 -1.78
N HIS A 15 -2.06 7.48 -1.96
CA HIS A 15 -2.28 6.19 -1.30
C HIS A 15 -2.08 6.28 0.22
N VAL A 16 -1.03 6.94 0.68
CA VAL A 16 -0.75 7.15 2.11
C VAL A 16 -1.90 7.91 2.78
N ARG A 17 -2.41 8.98 2.14
CA ARG A 17 -3.55 9.76 2.62
C ARG A 17 -4.82 8.91 2.76
N LEU A 18 -5.10 8.02 1.80
CA LEU A 18 -6.25 7.10 1.85
C LEU A 18 -6.14 6.03 2.95
N SER A 19 -4.93 5.55 3.22
CA SER A 19 -4.67 4.58 4.31
C SER A 19 -4.96 5.19 5.68
N PHE A 20 -4.46 6.41 5.93
CA PHE A 20 -4.69 7.12 7.18
C PHE A 20 -6.17 7.42 7.43
N SER A 21 -6.90 7.87 6.40
CA SER A 21 -8.35 8.10 6.50
C SER A 21 -9.15 6.84 6.86
N LYS A 22 -8.71 5.64 6.42
CA LYS A 22 -9.38 4.37 6.74
C LYS A 22 -9.17 3.93 8.19
N ILE A 23 -8.00 4.20 8.78
CA ILE A 23 -7.73 3.90 10.20
C ILE A 23 -8.57 4.81 11.08
N GLU A 24 -8.54 6.12 10.80
CA GLU A 24 -9.26 7.09 11.62
C GLU A 24 -10.75 6.78 11.63
N LEU A 25 -11.29 6.30 10.49
CA LEU A 25 -12.66 5.82 10.41
C LEU A 25 -12.92 4.52 11.19
N LEU A 26 -11.94 3.62 11.23
CA LEU A 26 -12.02 2.38 11.98
C LEU A 26 -11.92 2.61 13.50
N ASP A 27 -11.05 3.51 13.93
CA ASP A 27 -10.94 3.95 15.33
C ASP A 27 -12.25 4.60 15.80
N GLN A 28 -12.84 5.46 14.96
CA GLN A 28 -14.16 6.05 15.25
C GLN A 28 -15.26 4.99 15.34
N ASN A 29 -15.28 4.00 14.43
CA ASN A 29 -16.22 2.89 14.52
C ASN A 29 -16.05 2.08 15.81
N ALA A 30 -14.81 1.92 16.31
CA ALA A 30 -14.51 1.19 17.54
C ALA A 30 -14.97 1.92 18.82
N THR A 31 -15.19 3.24 18.77
CA THR A 31 -15.77 3.99 19.90
C THR A 31 -17.22 3.58 20.21
N GLY A 32 -17.91 2.98 19.24
CA GLY A 32 -19.32 2.55 19.37
C GLY A 32 -20.32 3.69 19.51
N GLN A 33 -19.90 4.95 19.32
CA GLN A 33 -20.74 6.12 19.54
C GLN A 33 -21.65 6.46 18.35
N LEU A 34 -21.27 6.06 17.13
CA LEU A 34 -21.97 6.39 15.90
C LEU A 34 -22.51 5.12 15.24
N ASN A 35 -23.74 5.17 14.74
CA ASN A 35 -24.26 4.14 13.85
C ASN A 35 -23.63 4.24 12.45
N GLN A 36 -23.84 3.24 11.59
CA GLN A 36 -23.18 3.22 10.27
C GLN A 36 -23.53 4.42 9.38
N THR A 37 -24.75 4.95 9.47
CA THR A 37 -25.16 6.12 8.69
C THR A 37 -24.48 7.38 9.20
N GLU A 38 -24.49 7.58 10.52
CA GLU A 38 -23.81 8.70 11.19
C GLU A 38 -22.29 8.68 10.96
N LEU A 39 -21.69 7.49 10.95
CA LEU A 39 -20.27 7.32 10.66
C LEU A 39 -19.94 7.72 9.20
N GLY A 40 -20.85 7.42 8.26
CA GLY A 40 -20.73 7.83 6.85
C GLY A 40 -20.82 9.35 6.66
N GLU A 41 -21.73 10.01 7.39
CA GLU A 41 -21.88 11.47 7.39
C GLU A 41 -20.70 12.17 8.07
N TRP A 42 -20.24 11.64 9.21
CA TRP A 42 -19.05 12.12 9.90
C TRP A 42 -17.82 12.08 8.98
N ALA A 43 -17.62 10.97 8.28
CA ALA A 43 -16.50 10.79 7.35
C ALA A 43 -16.58 11.75 6.17
N MET A 44 -17.77 11.96 5.61
CA MET A 44 -17.99 12.95 4.55
C MET A 44 -17.53 14.34 4.98
N LYS A 45 -17.96 14.78 6.17
CA LYS A 45 -17.62 16.08 6.72
C LYS A 45 -16.13 16.19 7.08
N LYS A 46 -15.54 15.14 7.63
CA LYS A 46 -14.13 15.11 8.07
C LYS A 46 -13.16 15.10 6.91
N PHE A 47 -13.46 14.36 5.85
CA PHE A 47 -12.58 14.18 4.69
C PHE A 47 -12.97 15.03 3.49
N ASN A 48 -13.94 15.94 3.64
CA ASN A 48 -14.49 16.79 2.59
C ASN A 48 -14.91 16.00 1.35
N LEU A 49 -15.68 14.92 1.54
CA LEU A 49 -16.21 14.11 0.44
C LEU A 49 -17.49 14.75 -0.11
N ASP A 50 -17.74 14.56 -1.40
CA ASP A 50 -18.97 15.04 -2.05
C ASP A 50 -20.21 14.27 -1.61
N GLN A 51 -20.03 13.04 -1.10
CA GLN A 51 -21.10 12.14 -0.68
C GLN A 51 -20.71 11.29 0.55
N PRO A 52 -21.68 10.84 1.36
CA PRO A 52 -21.45 9.89 2.44
C PRO A 52 -20.90 8.56 1.92
N LEU A 53 -20.07 7.90 2.73
CA LEU A 53 -19.60 6.56 2.43
C LEU A 53 -20.78 5.57 2.40
N ALA A 54 -20.84 4.74 1.36
CA ALA A 54 -21.83 3.67 1.28
C ALA A 54 -21.70 2.71 2.47
N GLN A 55 -22.83 2.25 3.02
CA GLN A 55 -22.87 1.33 4.16
C GLN A 55 -22.04 0.06 3.94
N GLN A 56 -21.99 -0.47 2.71
CA GLN A 56 -21.15 -1.61 2.36
C GLN A 56 -19.66 -1.32 2.58
N THR A 57 -19.21 -0.12 2.23
CA THR A 57 -17.81 0.32 2.44
C THR A 57 -17.50 0.40 3.93
N ILE A 58 -18.42 0.95 4.71
CA ILE A 58 -18.30 1.06 6.17
C ILE A 58 -18.26 -0.33 6.81
N SER A 59 -19.10 -1.26 6.38
CA SER A 59 -19.11 -2.66 6.86
C SER A 59 -17.83 -3.42 6.49
N ASN A 60 -17.20 -3.11 5.36
CA ASN A 60 -15.98 -3.78 4.90
C ASN A 60 -14.71 -3.30 5.62
N ILE A 61 -14.74 -2.12 6.25
CA ILE A 61 -13.59 -1.55 6.95
C ILE A 61 -13.17 -2.36 8.19
N PRO A 62 -14.06 -2.69 9.16
CA PRO A 62 -13.69 -3.54 10.29
C PRO A 62 -13.35 -4.98 9.85
N LYS A 63 -13.93 -5.49 8.75
CA LYS A 63 -13.59 -6.82 8.20
C LYS A 63 -12.15 -6.91 7.70
N ASN A 64 -11.56 -5.79 7.32
CA ASN A 64 -10.20 -5.69 6.81
C ASN A 64 -9.23 -5.03 7.81
N ALA A 65 -9.61 -4.93 9.10
CA ALA A 65 -8.87 -4.21 10.13
C ALA A 65 -7.41 -4.67 10.25
N GLU A 66 -7.17 -5.97 10.34
CA GLU A 66 -5.83 -6.57 10.46
C GLU A 66 -4.93 -6.21 9.28
N THR A 67 -5.50 -6.25 8.07
CA THR A 67 -4.79 -5.90 6.83
C THR A 67 -4.48 -4.41 6.78
N LEU A 68 -5.42 -3.56 7.22
CA LEU A 68 -5.23 -2.12 7.27
C LEU A 68 -4.10 -1.75 8.23
N TYR A 69 -4.15 -2.20 9.49
CA TYR A 69 -3.10 -1.94 10.49
C TYR A 69 -1.73 -2.49 10.06
N SER A 70 -1.68 -3.70 9.50
CA SER A 70 -0.44 -4.30 9.00
C SER A 70 0.18 -3.49 7.86
N ASN A 71 -0.64 -2.97 6.94
CA ASN A 71 -0.18 -2.16 5.83
C ASN A 71 0.43 -0.82 6.27
N ILE A 72 -0.01 -0.22 7.38
CA ILE A 72 0.57 1.05 7.88
C ILE A 72 1.91 0.82 8.53
N ASN A 73 2.04 -0.23 9.34
CA ASN A 73 3.32 -0.58 9.95
C ASN A 73 4.39 -0.85 8.86
N VAL A 74 3.93 -1.36 7.73
CA VAL A 74 4.71 -1.62 6.51
C VAL A 74 5.00 -0.35 5.70
N VAL A 75 4.05 0.59 5.58
CA VAL A 75 4.25 1.89 4.94
C VAL A 75 5.24 2.75 5.72
N ASN A 76 5.22 2.69 7.06
CA ASN A 76 6.23 3.31 7.93
C ASN A 76 7.63 2.70 7.71
N ASN A 77 7.70 1.47 7.19
CA ASN A 77 8.94 0.78 6.83
C ASN A 77 9.24 0.81 5.31
N GLY A 78 8.52 1.64 4.54
CA GLY A 78 8.78 1.91 3.12
C GLY A 78 8.50 0.77 2.12
N LYS A 79 7.93 -0.37 2.54
CA LYS A 79 7.78 -1.56 1.67
C LYS A 79 6.35 -2.08 1.59
N SER A 80 5.45 -1.41 0.87
CA SER A 80 4.06 -1.87 0.66
C SER A 80 3.94 -3.40 0.46
N LEU A 81 3.05 -4.06 1.21
CA LEU A 81 2.66 -5.48 1.08
C LEU A 81 1.86 -5.75 -0.21
N THR A 82 2.17 -5.07 -1.31
CA THR A 82 1.71 -5.53 -2.62
C THR A 82 2.43 -6.83 -2.92
N ALA A 83 1.66 -7.93 -3.00
CA ALA A 83 2.15 -9.17 -3.62
C ALA A 83 2.83 -8.80 -4.93
N THR A 84 4.12 -9.10 -5.05
CA THR A 84 4.88 -8.82 -6.25
C THR A 84 4.19 -9.54 -7.40
N HIS A 85 3.84 -8.82 -8.47
CA HIS A 85 3.22 -9.39 -9.67
C HIS A 85 4.07 -10.52 -10.30
N TYR A 86 5.34 -10.63 -9.89
CA TYR A 86 6.29 -11.64 -10.29
C TYR A 86 7.01 -12.21 -9.05
N PRO A 87 6.45 -13.23 -8.38
CA PRO A 87 7.09 -13.85 -7.22
C PRO A 87 8.45 -14.47 -7.57
N GLN A 88 8.66 -14.88 -8.82
CA GLN A 88 9.96 -15.34 -9.34
C GLN A 88 11.07 -14.28 -9.28
N LEU A 89 10.74 -13.00 -9.16
CA LEU A 89 11.74 -11.93 -9.05
C LEU A 89 12.24 -11.70 -7.61
N ASP A 90 11.75 -12.48 -6.63
CA ASP A 90 12.29 -12.45 -5.26
C ASP A 90 13.77 -12.89 -5.23
N GLU A 91 14.18 -13.74 -6.18
CA GLU A 91 15.58 -14.13 -6.40
C GLU A 91 16.49 -12.96 -6.78
N VAL A 92 15.93 -11.92 -7.42
CA VAL A 92 16.67 -10.69 -7.79
C VAL A 92 17.07 -9.91 -6.55
N VAL A 93 16.25 -9.93 -5.50
CA VAL A 93 16.56 -9.28 -4.22
C VAL A 93 17.76 -9.95 -3.57
N LYS A 94 17.81 -11.30 -3.61
CA LYS A 94 18.96 -12.09 -3.12
C LYS A 94 20.22 -11.80 -3.93
N PHE A 95 20.11 -11.79 -5.27
CA PHE A 95 21.21 -11.45 -6.16
C PHE A 95 21.80 -10.04 -5.92
N VAL A 96 20.95 -9.04 -5.67
CA VAL A 96 21.40 -7.68 -5.34
C VAL A 96 22.10 -7.64 -3.98
N ALA A 97 21.57 -8.35 -2.97
CA ALA A 97 22.20 -8.46 -1.66
C ALA A 97 23.58 -9.13 -1.75
N ASP A 98 23.70 -10.21 -2.52
CA ASP A 98 24.97 -10.92 -2.72
C ASP A 98 26.01 -10.05 -3.44
N MET A 99 25.63 -9.31 -4.49
CA MET A 99 26.56 -8.37 -5.13
C MET A 99 27.03 -7.27 -4.16
N SER A 100 26.10 -6.73 -3.36
CA SER A 100 26.45 -5.71 -2.36
C SER A 100 27.41 -6.25 -1.31
N ASN A 101 27.21 -7.49 -0.83
CA ASN A 101 28.08 -8.15 0.15
C ASN A 101 29.46 -8.48 -0.42
N ASN A 102 29.56 -8.66 -1.73
CA ASN A 102 30.81 -8.91 -2.45
C ASN A 102 31.48 -7.61 -2.98
N ASN A 103 31.02 -6.43 -2.54
CA ASN A 103 31.49 -5.12 -2.99
C ASN A 103 31.42 -4.93 -4.53
N LEU A 104 30.53 -5.65 -5.20
CA LEU A 104 30.31 -5.53 -6.64
C LEU A 104 29.33 -4.39 -6.94
N PRO A 105 29.57 -3.62 -8.03
CA PRO A 105 28.70 -2.50 -8.38
C PRO A 105 27.32 -3.00 -8.85
N VAL A 106 26.31 -2.77 -8.02
CA VAL A 106 24.90 -3.00 -8.39
C VAL A 106 24.46 -1.87 -9.32
N ASN A 107 24.25 -2.17 -10.60
CA ASN A 107 23.78 -1.20 -11.58
C ASN A 107 22.58 -1.76 -12.36
N ARG A 108 21.81 -0.85 -12.97
CA ARG A 108 20.59 -1.22 -13.70
C ARG A 108 20.85 -2.28 -14.79
N ASN A 109 22.01 -2.23 -15.45
CA ASN A 109 22.34 -3.17 -16.52
C ASN A 109 22.68 -4.56 -16.00
N SER A 110 23.33 -4.68 -14.83
CA SER A 110 23.60 -5.99 -14.20
C SER A 110 22.31 -6.67 -13.73
N ILE A 111 21.37 -5.90 -13.17
CA ILE A 111 20.05 -6.41 -12.78
C ILE A 111 19.25 -6.85 -14.01
N ILE A 112 19.21 -6.05 -15.09
CA ILE A 112 18.47 -6.42 -16.32
C ILE A 112 19.06 -7.68 -16.98
N ARG A 113 20.39 -7.84 -16.98
CA ARG A 113 21.04 -9.05 -17.50
C ARG A 113 20.64 -10.31 -16.72
N TYR A 114 20.53 -10.20 -15.39
CA TYR A 114 20.14 -11.30 -14.52
C TYR A 114 18.64 -11.65 -14.63
N VAL A 115 17.78 -10.63 -14.79
CA VAL A 115 16.32 -10.82 -14.88
C VAL A 115 15.86 -11.35 -16.25
N ARG A 116 16.54 -10.99 -17.34
CA ARG A 116 16.16 -11.37 -18.72
C ARG A 116 15.91 -12.88 -18.94
N PRO A 117 16.67 -13.82 -18.34
CA PRO A 117 16.37 -15.24 -18.46
C PRO A 117 15.29 -15.78 -17.50
N ILE A 118 14.87 -14.99 -16.49
CA ILE A 118 13.93 -15.40 -15.42
C ILE A 118 12.48 -15.00 -15.75
N ALA A 119 12.28 -14.05 -16.68
CA ALA A 119 11.00 -13.45 -17.03
C ALA A 119 10.74 -13.43 -18.54
#